data_AF-T1KBT0-F1
#
_entry.id   AF-T1KBT0-F1
#
_cell.length_a   1.000
_cell.length_b   1.000
_cell.length_c   1.000
_cell.angle_alpha   90.00
_cell.angle_beta   90.00
_cell.angle_gamma   90.00
#
_symmetry.space_group_name_H-M   'P 1'
#
loop_
_entity.id
_entity.type
_entity.pdbx_description
1 polymer ?
#
loop_
_entity_poly.entity_id
_entity_poly.type
_entity_poly.pdbx_seq_one_letter_code
_entity_poly.pdbx_strand_id
1 'polypeptide(L)' 'MANNQHDVMAIHRIKMELDEFEKDPPEGCSAGPIGDDLYSWEGMISGPSDSPYQVKRVTFAWIF' A
#
# COMPACT_ATOMS: atom_id res chain seq x y z
N MET A 1 -6.49 -17.98 -21.76
CA MET A 1 -6.82 -16.94 -20.77
C MET A 1 -6.90 -17.67 -19.43
N ALA A 2 -5.75 -17.83 -18.76
CA ALA A 2 -5.66 -18.68 -17.57
C ALA A 2 -6.44 -18.03 -16.43
N ASN A 3 -7.39 -18.77 -15.89
CA ASN A 3 -8.25 -18.34 -14.81
C ASN A 3 -7.43 -18.38 -13.51
N ASN A 4 -6.75 -17.27 -13.18
CA ASN A 4 -5.92 -17.18 -11.98
C ASN A 4 -6.80 -16.96 -10.75
N GLN A 5 -7.42 -18.04 -10.28
CA GLN A 5 -8.16 -18.05 -9.01
C GLN A 5 -7.28 -17.66 -7.80
N HIS A 6 -5.96 -17.75 -7.95
CA HIS A 6 -4.97 -17.24 -6.99
C HIS A 6 -4.90 -15.71 -6.94
N ASP A 7 -5.00 -15.02 -8.09
CA ASP A 7 -5.00 -13.54 -8.14
C ASP A 7 -6.29 -12.98 -7.55
N VAL A 8 -7.43 -13.62 -7.82
CA VAL A 8 -8.73 -13.23 -7.24
C VAL A 8 -8.67 -13.22 -5.72
N MET A 9 -7.99 -14.20 -5.11
CA MET A 9 -7.85 -14.28 -3.65
C MET A 9 -6.79 -13.36 -3.08
N ALA A 10 -5.69 -13.10 -3.80
CA ALA A 10 -4.69 -12.11 -3.42
C ALA A 10 -5.26 -10.69 -3.47
N ILE A 11 -5.96 -10.34 -4.55
CA ILE A 11 -6.62 -9.05 -4.76
C ILE A 11 -7.69 -8.80 -3.70
N HIS A 12 -8.45 -9.83 -3.31
CA HIS A 12 -9.46 -9.68 -2.27
C HIS A 12 -8.83 -9.30 -0.92
N ARG A 13 -7.71 -9.93 -0.53
CA ARG A 13 -6.98 -9.58 0.70
C ARG A 13 -6.41 -8.16 0.63
N ILE A 14 -5.70 -7.83 -0.46
CA ILE A 14 -5.18 -6.48 -0.75
C ILE A 14 -6.26 -5.41 -0.57
N LYS A 15 -7.46 -5.63 -1.14
CA LYS A 15 -8.56 -4.67 -1.04
C LYS A 15 -9.12 -4.52 0.36
N MET A 16 -9.18 -5.60 1.13
CA MET A 16 -9.61 -5.54 2.54
C MET A 16 -8.60 -4.80 3.39
N GLU A 17 -7.30 -5.08 3.22
CA GLU A 17 -6.22 -4.38 3.92
C GLU A 17 -6.19 -2.89 3.55
N LEU A 18 -6.44 -2.55 2.27
CA LEU A 18 -6.56 -1.17 1.83
C LEU A 18 -7.77 -0.45 2.47
N ASP A 19 -8.94 -1.09 2.52
CA ASP A 19 -10.14 -0.52 3.13
C ASP A 19 -9.98 -0.33 4.65
N GLU A 20 -9.30 -1.25 5.35
CA GLU A 20 -8.92 -1.05 6.76
C GLU A 20 -7.91 0.10 6.92
N PHE A 21 -6.92 0.19 6.03
CA PHE A 21 -5.93 1.26 6.05
C PHE A 21 -6.54 2.64 5.76
N GLU A 22 -7.54 2.75 4.88
CA GLU A 22 -8.27 3.99 4.60
C GLU A 22 -9.21 4.40 5.75
N LYS A 23 -9.75 3.41 6.49
CA LYS A 23 -10.63 3.67 7.64
C LYS A 23 -9.88 4.18 8.86
N ASP A 24 -8.68 3.65 9.10
CA ASP A 24 -7.83 4.09 10.20
C ASP A 24 -6.42 4.37 9.67
N PRO A 25 -6.23 5.50 8.95
CA PRO A 25 -4.93 5.83 8.38
C PRO A 25 -3.95 6.05 9.54
N PRO A 26 -2.91 5.21 9.67
CA PRO A 26 -1.96 5.35 10.77
C PRO A 26 -1.30 6.72 10.72
N GLU A 27 -1.17 7.35 11.89
CA GLU A 27 -0.67 8.72 12.00
C GLU A 27 0.74 8.83 11.37
N GLY A 28 0.84 9.64 10.31
CA GLY A 28 2.07 9.83 9.57
C GLY A 28 2.33 8.82 8.44
N CYS A 29 1.50 7.82 8.18
CA CYS A 29 1.69 6.92 7.04
C CYS A 29 0.50 6.99 6.07
N SER A 30 0.79 7.04 4.78
CA SER A 30 -0.19 6.94 3.70
C SER A 30 0.32 5.94 2.69
N ALA A 31 -0.51 5.03 2.21
CA ALA A 31 -0.13 4.03 1.22
C ALA A 31 -1.31 3.75 0.29
N GLY A 32 -1.04 3.48 -0.98
CA GLY A 32 -2.06 3.15 -1.97
C GLY A 32 -1.46 2.55 -3.25
N PRO A 33 -2.28 1.86 -4.05
CA PRO A 33 -1.84 1.28 -5.31
C PRO A 33 -1.52 2.36 -6.35
N ILE A 34 -0.55 2.07 -7.22
CA ILE A 34 -0.14 2.95 -8.32
C ILE A 34 -0.99 2.61 -9.55
N GLY A 35 -2.06 3.38 -9.76
CA GLY A 35 -2.96 3.19 -10.90
C GLY A 35 -3.86 1.95 -10.77
N ASP A 36 -4.03 1.20 -11.86
CA ASP A 36 -4.89 -0.01 -11.90
C ASP A 36 -4.16 -1.29 -11.45
N ASP A 37 -2.85 -1.20 -11.18
CA ASP A 37 -2.02 -2.32 -10.74
C ASP A 37 -2.01 -2.43 -9.22
N LEU A 38 -2.71 -3.43 -8.69
CA LEU A 38 -2.78 -3.72 -7.25
C LEU A 38 -1.52 -4.41 -6.70
N TYR A 39 -0.50 -4.67 -7.53
CA TYR A 39 0.79 -5.21 -7.11
C TYR A 39 1.85 -4.12 -6.89
N SER A 40 1.63 -2.93 -7.45
CA SER A 40 2.51 -1.77 -7.34
C SER A 40 1.94 -0.76 -6.35
N TRP A 41 2.65 -0.46 -5.26
CA TRP A 41 2.14 0.44 -4.22
C TRP A 41 3.10 1.59 -3.94
N GLU A 42 2.54 2.79 -3.76
CA GLU A 42 3.27 3.94 -3.27
C GLU A 42 2.79 4.32 -1.89
N GLY A 43 3.72 4.79 -1.06
CA GLY A 43 3.37 5.34 0.23
C GLY A 43 4.30 6.45 0.67
N MET A 44 3.85 7.18 1.67
CA MET A 44 4.57 8.21 2.36
C MET A 44 4.62 7.82 3.83
N ILE A 45 5.82 7.81 4.39
CA ILE A 45 6.01 7.67 5.84
C ILE A 45 6.59 9.00 6.32
N SER A 46 5.85 9.63 7.21
CA SER A 46 6.22 10.82 7.96
C SER A 46 7.12 10.34 9.08
N GLY A 47 8.38 10.75 9.01
CA GLY A 47 9.33 10.49 10.07
C GLY A 47 9.01 11.32 11.31
N PRO A 48 9.59 10.98 12.48
CA PRO A 48 9.48 11.80 13.68
C PRO A 48 9.91 13.24 13.38
N SER A 49 9.17 14.20 13.95
CA SER A 49 9.19 15.63 13.59
C SER A 49 10.51 16.37 13.82
N ASP A 50 11.58 15.67 14.23
CA ASP A 50 12.86 16.24 14.65
C ASP A 50 14.08 15.58 13.96
N SER A 51 13.84 14.92 12.82
CA SER A 51 14.87 14.23 12.04
C SER A 51 14.85 14.67 10.58
N PRO A 52 16.00 14.74 9.86
CA PRO A 52 16.06 15.03 8.42
C PRO A 52 15.30 14.01 7.53
N TYR A 53 14.65 13.01 8.12
CA TYR A 53 13.78 12.03 7.47
C TYR A 53 12.29 12.36 7.60
N GLN A 54 11.97 13.63 7.89
CA GLN A 54 10.63 14.14 8.20
C GLN A 54 9.53 13.67 7.23
N VAL A 55 9.82 13.59 5.92
CA VAL A 55 8.92 12.98 4.93
C VAL A 55 9.74 12.22 3.90
N LYS A 56 9.62 10.89 3.90
CA LYS A 56 10.22 10.04 2.85
C LYS A 56 9.11 9.37 2.05
N ARG A 57 9.08 9.65 0.74
CA ARG A 57 8.30 8.87 -0.22
C ARG A 57 8.98 7.51 -0.38
N VAL A 58 8.24 6.45 -0.12
CA VAL A 58 8.70 5.07 -0.18
C VAL A 58 7.81 4.32 -1.16
N THR A 59 8.43 3.68 -2.15
CA THR A 59 7.72 2.83 -3.12
C THR A 59 7.92 1.38 -2.70
N PHE A 60 6.82 0.68 -2.46
CA PHE A 60 6.84 -0.74 -2.12
C PHE A 60 6.35 -1.53 -3.34
N ALA A 61 7.18 -2.46 -3.82
CA ALA A 61 6.72 -3.49 -4.74
C ALA A 61 6.39 -4.72 -3.90
N TRP A 62 5.11 -5.11 -3.83
CA TRP A 62 4.73 -6.33 -3.13
C TRP A 62 5.17 -7.51 -3.98
N ILE A 63 6.18 -8.23 -3.51
CA ILE A 63 6.61 -9.49 -4.13
C ILE A 63 5.72 -10.57 -3.52
N PHE A 64 4.68 -10.99 -4.24
CA PHE A 64 3.92 -12.21 -3.95
C PHE A 64 4.70 -13.47 -4.33
#